data_AF-A0A859FGH9-F1
#
_entry.id   AF-A0A859FGH9-F1
#
_cell.length_a   1.000
_cell.length_b   1.000
_cell.length_c   1.000
_cell.angle_alpha   90.00
_cell.angle_beta   90.00
_cell.angle_gamma   90.00
#
_symmetry.space_group_name_H-M   'P 1'
#
loop_
_entity.id
_entity.type
_entity.pdbx_description
1 polymer ?
#
loop_
_entity_poly.entity_id
_entity_poly.type
_entity_poly.pdbx_seq_one_letter_code
_entity_poly.pdbx_strand_id
1 'polypeptide(L)' 'MEAICVSQKTVVQVESALCCAKGSLAVEGLTLTAKQEQLVKDQLLGNVSHEAFVKQALKLSRHG' A
#
# COMPACT_ATOMS: atom_id res chain seq x y z
N MET A 1 -11.51 6.57 -18.79
CA MET A 1 -10.57 5.88 -17.89
C MET A 1 -9.20 6.49 -18.18
N GLU A 2 -8.85 7.55 -17.46
CA GLU A 2 -7.59 8.26 -17.72
C GLU A 2 -6.45 7.48 -17.08
N ALA A 3 -5.50 7.03 -17.90
CA ALA A 3 -4.28 6.40 -17.42
C ALA A 3 -3.43 7.48 -16.75
N ILE A 4 -3.39 7.47 -15.42
CA ILE A 4 -2.49 8.33 -14.65
C ILE A 4 -1.08 7.86 -14.98
N CYS A 5 -0.32 8.71 -15.68
CA CYS A 5 1.07 8.43 -16.03
C CYS A 5 1.92 8.48 -14.75
N VAL A 6 2.05 7.35 -14.07
CA VAL A 6 2.89 7.23 -12.87
C VAL A 6 4.35 7.38 -13.29
N SER A 7 4.99 8.46 -12.83
CA SER A 7 6.41 8.69 -13.07
C SER A 7 7.26 7.63 -12.35
N GLN A 8 8.35 7.16 -12.97
CA GLN A 8 9.30 6.24 -12.31
C GLN A 8 9.83 6.79 -10.97
N LYS A 9 9.95 8.13 -10.84
CA LYS A 9 10.32 8.79 -9.59
C LYS A 9 9.30 8.54 -8.47
N THR A 10 8.01 8.48 -8.82
CA THR A 10 6.91 8.21 -7.88
C THR A 10 6.98 6.79 -7.35
N VAL A 11 7.31 5.80 -8.20
CA VAL A 11 7.45 4.39 -7.77
C VAL A 11 8.56 4.23 -6.73
N VAL A 12 9.73 4.82 -6.97
CA VAL A 12 10.85 4.78 -6.01
C VAL A 12 10.49 5.44 -4.69
N GLN A 13 9.76 6.56 -4.72
CA GLN A 13 9.28 7.24 -3.51
C GLN A 13 8.28 6.38 -2.73
N VAL A 14 7.38 5.68 -3.42
CA VAL A 14 6.41 4.76 -2.79
C VAL A 14 7.12 3.59 -2.11
N GLU A 15 8.10 2.98 -2.77
CA GLU A 15 8.90 1.91 -2.16
C GLU A 15 9.66 2.40 -0.93
N SER A 16 10.26 3.59 -0.99
CA SER A 16 10.95 4.18 0.16
C SER A 16 9.99 4.46 1.32
N ALA A 17 8.80 5.02 1.04
CA ALA A 17 7.79 5.29 2.05
C ALA A 17 7.28 4.00 2.70
N LEU A 18 7.04 2.96 1.91
CA LEU A 18 6.61 1.65 2.41
C LEU A 18 7.70 0.99 3.25
N CYS A 19 8.97 1.10 2.85
CA CYS A 19 10.10 0.58 3.62
C CYS A 19 10.17 1.23 5.02
N CYS A 20 10.06 2.56 5.09
CA CYS A 20 10.00 3.27 6.36
C CYS A 20 8.82 2.82 7.23
N ALA A 21 7.62 2.72 6.65
CA ALA A 21 6.42 2.29 7.38
C ALA A 21 6.55 0.86 7.92
N LYS A 22 7.12 -0.06 7.13
CA LYS A 22 7.44 -1.44 7.58
C LYS A 22 8.43 -1.44 8.73
N GLY A 23 9.44 -0.56 8.70
CA GLY A 23 10.37 -0.37 9.80
C GLY A 23 9.65 0.04 11.10
N SER A 24 8.73 1.00 11.03
CA SER A 24 7.93 1.42 12.17
C SER A 24 7.05 0.29 12.72
N LEU A 25 6.38 -0.47 11.84
CA LEU A 25 5.57 -1.63 12.25
C LEU A 25 6.43 -2.71 12.93
N ALA A 26 7.63 -2.97 12.41
CA ALA A 26 8.52 -3.98 12.95
C ALA A 26 8.99 -3.67 14.38
N VAL A 27 9.14 -2.38 14.74
CA VAL A 27 9.43 -1.97 16.13
C VAL A 27 8.32 -2.40 17.09
N GLU A 28 7.07 -2.42 16.62
CA GLU A 28 5.90 -2.87 17.38
C GLU A 28 5.65 -4.38 17.26
N GLY A 29 6.55 -5.13 16.60
CA GLY A 29 6.38 -6.56 16.34
C GLY A 29 5.31 -6.90 15.29
N LEU A 30 4.87 -5.91 14.52
CA LEU A 30 3.88 -6.06 13.46
C LEU A 30 4.56 -6.25 12.11
N THR A 31 3.91 -7.03 11.23
CA THR A 31 4.37 -7.25 9.85
C THR A 31 3.21 -7.15 8.88
N LEU A 32 3.53 -6.81 7.63
CA LEU A 32 2.56 -6.85 6.53
C LEU A 32 2.76 -8.13 5.71
N THR A 33 1.66 -8.75 5.31
CA THR A 33 1.66 -9.77 4.27
C THR A 33 1.89 -9.14 2.90
N ALA A 34 2.34 -9.93 1.92
CA ALA A 34 2.53 -9.46 0.55
C ALA A 34 1.25 -8.84 -0.06
N LYS A 35 0.07 -9.36 0.30
CA LYS A 35 -1.22 -8.82 -0.15
C LYS A 35 -1.52 -7.45 0.45
N GLN A 36 -1.19 -7.23 1.72
CA GLN A 36 -1.35 -5.93 2.37
C GLN A 36 -0.36 -4.91 1.81
N GLU A 37 0.89 -5.31 1.58
CA GLU A 37 1.88 -4.43 0.95
C GLU A 37 1.44 -3.97 -0.44
N GLN A 38 0.96 -4.90 -1.27
CA GLN A 38 0.48 -4.57 -2.61
C GLN A 38 -0.71 -3.60 -2.57
N LEU A 39 -1.67 -3.82 -1.67
CA LEU A 39 -2.83 -2.94 -1.51
C LEU A 39 -2.42 -1.50 -1.13
N VAL A 40 -1.41 -1.35 -0.26
CA VAL A 40 -0.88 -0.03 0.10
C VAL A 40 -0.19 0.63 -1.09
N LYS A 41 0.61 -0.12 -1.86
CA LYS A 41 1.25 0.40 -3.09
C LYS A 41 0.21 0.85 -4.10
N ASP A 42 -0.81 0.05 -4.35
CA ASP A 42 -1.87 0.36 -5.31
C ASP A 42 -2.60 1.66 -4.93
N GLN A 43 -2.83 1.91 -3.63
CA GLN A 43 -3.42 3.17 -3.17
C GLN A 43 -2.47 4.36 -3.35
N LEU A 44 -1.18 4.20 -3.03
CA LEU A 44 -0.19 5.27 -3.15
C LEU A 44 0.11 5.64 -4.61
N LEU A 45 -0.03 4.69 -5.53
CA LEU A 45 0.12 4.90 -6.97
C LEU A 45 -1.17 5.40 -7.65
N GLY A 46 -2.29 5.48 -6.92
CA GLY A 46 -3.58 5.90 -7.45
C GLY A 46 -4.28 4.83 -8.29
N ASN A 47 -3.85 3.57 -8.23
CA ASN A 47 -4.47 2.44 -8.92
C ASN A 47 -5.82 2.06 -8.29
N VAL A 48 -5.99 2.34 -6.99
CA VAL A 48 -7.26 2.16 -6.28
C VAL A 48 -7.68 3.47 -5.63
N SER A 49 -9.00 3.65 -5.48
CA SER A 49 -9.54 4.79 -4.74
C SER A 49 -9.44 4.55 -3.25
N HIS A 50 -9.44 5.63 -2.46
CA HIS A 50 -9.43 5.52 -1.00
C HIS A 50 -10.59 4.65 -0.46
N GLU A 51 -11.79 4.80 -1.01
CA GLU A 51 -12.95 3.98 -0.62
C GLU A 51 -12.72 2.49 -0.92
N ALA A 52 -12.16 2.17 -2.10
CA ALA A 52 -11.84 0.80 -2.46
C ALA A 52 -10.72 0.22 -1.57
N PHE A 53 -9.71 1.01 -1.26
CA PHE A 53 -8.64 0.67 -0.33
C PHE A 53 -9.19 0.29 1.05
N VAL A 54 -10.04 1.14 1.66
CA VAL A 54 -10.63 0.89 2.98
C VAL A 54 -11.46 -0.41 2.97
N LYS A 55 -12.28 -0.62 1.93
CA LYS A 55 -13.08 -1.86 1.80
C LYS A 55 -12.20 -3.10 1.69
N GLN A 56 -11.11 -3.05 0.92
CA GLN A 56 -10.20 -4.20 0.77
C GLN A 56 -9.36 -4.44 2.02
N ALA A 57 -8.89 -3.39 2.69
CA ALA A 57 -8.15 -3.49 3.95
C ALA A 57 -8.99 -4.18 5.04
N LEU A 58 -10.27 -3.81 5.17
CA LEU A 58 -11.20 -4.46 6.10
C LEU A 58 -11.42 -5.94 5.78
N LYS A 59 -11.49 -6.30 4.49
CA LYS A 59 -11.61 -7.70 4.07
C LYS A 59 -10.35 -8.49 4.44
N LEU A 60 -9.16 -7.95 4.17
CA LEU A 60 -7.89 -8.58 4.50
C LEU A 60 -7.71 -8.74 6.02
N SER A 61 -8.17 -7.78 6.83
CA SER A 61 -8.09 -7.89 8.30
C SER A 61 -9.02 -8.96 8.89
N ARG A 62 -10.08 -9.35 8.18
CA ARG A 62 -11.08 -10.32 8.67
C ARG A 62 -10.81 -11.75 8.22
N HIS A 63 -9.99 -11.92 7.18
CA HIS A 63 -9.71 -13.20 6.53
C HIS A 63 -8.19 -13.45 6.33
N GLY A 64 -7.37 -12.71 7.08
CA GLY A 64 -5.90 -12.80 7.08
C GLY A 64 -5.40 -13.82 8.09
#